data_AF-A0A640RZ23-F1
#
_entry.id   AF-A0A640RZ23-F1
#
_cell.length_a   1.000
_cell.length_b   1.000
_cell.length_c   1.000
_cell.angle_alpha   90.00
_cell.angle_beta   90.00
_cell.angle_gamma   90.00
#
_symmetry.space_group_name_H-M   'P 1'
#
loop_
_entity.id
_entity.type
_entity.pdbx_description
1 polymer ?
#
loop_
_entity_poly.entity_id
_entity_poly.type
_entity_poly.pdbx_seq_one_letter_code
_entity_poly.pdbx_strand_id
1 'polypeptide(L)'
;MASGMAPLGLGNDSGGSVRLPASFCGVAGLKPTYGRFAADHRLGPDDPSLAAQVLVVDGPLARTVDDLRLAYEVLAGADPRDPRAVPVPPYGEPLGRPLKVAMVTDPGGHGVHPVVRRAVQSAAEALRDAATRCGEGRTYRGWRTPSTPTAG
;
A
#
# COMPACT_ATOMS: atom_id res chain seq x y z
N MET A 1 -6.75 -16.92 -3.21
CA MET A 1 -6.79 -16.42 -1.82
C MET A 1 -8.18 -16.15 -1.32
N ALA A 2 -8.94 -15.23 -1.93
CA ALA A 2 -10.34 -14.99 -1.55
C ALA A 2 -11.20 -16.26 -1.62
N SER A 3 -11.01 -17.08 -2.66
CA SER A 3 -11.65 -18.41 -2.81
C SER A 3 -11.04 -19.53 -1.96
N GLY A 4 -10.03 -19.25 -1.13
CA GLY A 4 -9.32 -20.27 -0.35
C GLY A 4 -8.30 -21.11 -1.12
N MET A 5 -8.23 -21.02 -2.45
CA MET A 5 -7.39 -21.90 -3.29
C MET A 5 -5.87 -21.67 -3.19
N ALA A 6 -5.45 -20.54 -2.65
CA ALA A 6 -4.03 -20.21 -2.43
C ALA A 6 -3.90 -19.42 -1.13
N PRO A 7 -2.86 -19.66 -0.30
CA PRO A 7 -2.64 -18.91 0.93
C PRO A 7 -1.97 -17.55 0.68
N LEU A 8 -1.08 -17.49 -0.32
CA LEU A 8 -0.30 -16.32 -0.73
C LEU A 8 -0.31 -16.26 -2.26
N GLY A 9 -0.23 -15.07 -2.83
CA GLY A 9 0.00 -14.88 -4.26
C GLY A 9 0.94 -13.71 -4.52
N LEU A 10 1.57 -13.74 -5.68
CA LEU A 10 2.43 -12.66 -6.17
C LEU A 10 1.84 -12.09 -7.45
N GLY A 11 1.84 -10.77 -7.54
CA GLY A 11 1.48 -10.04 -8.75
C GLY A 11 2.40 -8.83 -8.91
N ASN A 12 2.17 -8.05 -9.97
CA ASN A 12 2.87 -6.82 -10.23
C ASN A 12 1.89 -5.63 -10.19
N ASP A 13 2.34 -4.47 -9.71
CA ASP A 13 1.52 -3.27 -9.54
C ASP A 13 2.25 -2.04 -10.10
N SER A 14 1.79 -1.56 -11.25
CA SER A 14 2.21 -0.29 -11.83
C SER A 14 1.20 0.83 -11.61
N GLY A 15 -0.09 0.53 -11.77
CA GLY A 15 -1.20 1.47 -11.62
C GLY A 15 -2.23 1.08 -10.56
N GLY A 16 -2.02 -0.02 -9.84
CA GLY A 16 -2.97 -0.59 -8.88
C GLY A 16 -3.23 -2.07 -9.04
N SER A 17 -2.54 -2.77 -9.95
CA SER A 17 -2.87 -4.15 -10.32
C SER A 17 -2.70 -5.21 -9.20
N VAL A 18 -2.12 -4.86 -8.05
CA VAL A 18 -2.18 -5.67 -6.82
C VAL A 18 -3.26 -5.11 -5.88
N ARG A 19 -3.27 -3.80 -5.65
CA ARG A 19 -4.16 -3.16 -4.66
C ARG A 19 -5.64 -3.15 -5.07
N LEU A 20 -5.94 -3.00 -6.36
CA LEU A 20 -7.30 -3.02 -6.92
C LEU A 20 -7.98 -4.38 -6.77
N PRO A 21 -7.40 -5.50 -7.27
CA PRO A 21 -8.02 -6.81 -7.06
C PRO A 21 -8.06 -7.19 -5.58
N ALA A 22 -7.07 -6.79 -4.78
CA ALA A 22 -7.11 -6.99 -3.33
C ALA A 22 -8.35 -6.33 -2.69
N SER A 23 -8.61 -5.07 -3.04
CA SER A 23 -9.78 -4.31 -2.61
C SER A 23 -11.10 -4.96 -3.07
N PHE A 24 -11.19 -5.38 -4.33
CA PHE A 24 -12.42 -6.01 -4.87
C PHE A 24 -12.70 -7.39 -4.30
N CYS A 25 -11.66 -8.16 -3.97
CA CYS A 25 -11.79 -9.51 -3.47
C CYS A 25 -11.74 -9.61 -1.93
N GLY A 26 -11.64 -8.47 -1.22
CA GLY A 26 -11.62 -8.45 0.24
C GLY A 26 -10.40 -9.13 0.86
N VAL A 27 -9.23 -8.99 0.22
CA VAL A 27 -7.95 -9.53 0.70
C VAL A 27 -6.94 -8.40 0.87
N ALA A 28 -5.84 -8.67 1.56
CA ALA A 28 -4.76 -7.72 1.72
C ALA A 28 -3.81 -7.77 0.50
N GLY A 29 -3.31 -6.61 0.08
CA GLY A 29 -2.32 -6.51 -0.99
C GLY A 29 -1.33 -5.39 -0.71
N LEU A 30 -0.05 -5.65 -0.96
CA LEU A 30 1.04 -4.71 -0.69
C LEU A 30 1.79 -4.40 -1.99
N LYS A 31 1.82 -3.11 -2.37
CA LYS A 31 2.79 -2.59 -3.33
C LYS A 31 3.94 -1.96 -2.54
N PRO A 32 5.12 -2.58 -2.46
CA PRO A 32 6.22 -1.99 -1.73
C PRO A 32 6.80 -0.78 -2.49
N THR A 33 7.79 -0.14 -1.87
CA THR A 33 8.62 0.86 -2.54
C THR A 33 9.33 0.22 -3.73
N TYR A 34 9.48 0.95 -4.83
CA TYR A 34 10.30 0.50 -5.97
C TYR A 34 11.72 0.13 -5.51
N GLY A 35 12.27 -0.97 -6.05
CA GLY A 35 13.57 -1.51 -5.64
C GLY A 35 13.58 -2.20 -4.27
N ARG A 36 12.41 -2.41 -3.63
CA ARG A 36 12.35 -3.13 -2.35
C ARG A 36 12.43 -4.64 -2.52
N PHE A 37 11.82 -5.16 -3.59
CA PHE A 37 11.96 -6.53 -4.04
C PHE A 37 12.76 -6.50 -5.34
N ALA A 38 13.61 -7.50 -5.50
CA ALA A 38 14.22 -7.76 -6.79
C ALA A 38 13.16 -8.25 -7.76
N ALA A 39 13.22 -7.76 -8.99
CA ALA A 39 12.32 -8.19 -10.05
C ALA A 39 13.07 -8.36 -11.36
N ASP A 40 12.95 -9.54 -11.98
CA ASP A 40 13.40 -9.73 -13.35
C ASP A 40 12.23 -9.49 -14.30
N HIS A 41 12.11 -8.25 -14.77
CA HIS A 41 11.06 -7.85 -15.70
C HIS A 41 11.42 -8.10 -17.18
N ARG A 42 12.48 -8.86 -17.48
CA ARG A 42 12.82 -9.25 -18.85
C ARG A 42 11.77 -10.23 -19.38
N LEU A 43 10.88 -9.73 -20.23
CA LEU A 43 9.86 -10.53 -20.91
C LEU A 43 10.27 -10.74 -22.37
N GLY A 44 11.34 -11.52 -22.58
CA GLY A 44 11.88 -11.82 -23.91
C GLY A 44 13.24 -11.16 -24.19
N PRO A 45 13.67 -11.14 -25.47
CA PRO A 45 15.00 -10.65 -25.85
C PRO A 45 15.12 -9.12 -25.81
N ASP A 46 13.99 -8.41 -25.93
CA ASP A 46 13.95 -6.95 -25.95
C ASP A 46 13.80 -6.38 -24.53
N ASP A 47 14.41 -5.22 -24.32
CA ASP A 47 14.25 -4.50 -23.07
C ASP A 47 12.81 -3.98 -22.91
N PRO A 48 12.23 -4.04 -21.69
CA PRO A 48 10.93 -3.44 -21.43
C PRO A 48 10.95 -1.93 -21.67
N SER A 49 9.79 -1.34 -21.95
CA SER A 49 9.67 0.12 -22.04
C SER A 49 10.14 0.79 -20.74
N LEU A 50 10.62 2.04 -20.84
CA LEU A 50 11.08 2.78 -19.65
C LEU A 50 10.01 2.83 -18.54
N ALA A 51 8.74 3.00 -18.92
CA ALA A 51 7.63 2.98 -17.98
C ALA A 51 7.50 1.63 -17.26
N ALA A 52 7.63 0.51 -17.98
CA ALA A 52 7.59 -0.83 -17.39
C ALA A 52 8.78 -1.07 -16.45
N GLN A 53 9.95 -0.49 -16.75
CA GLN A 53 11.13 -0.62 -15.91
C GLN A 53 11.06 0.15 -14.59
N VAL A 54 10.28 1.24 -14.50
CA VAL A 54 10.29 2.13 -13.32
C VAL A 54 8.98 2.15 -12.53
N LEU A 55 7.84 1.82 -13.15
CA LEU A 55 6.55 1.86 -12.49
C LEU A 55 6.13 0.51 -11.92
N VAL A 56 6.54 -0.58 -12.56
CA VAL A 56 6.14 -1.93 -12.17
C VAL A 56 6.91 -2.34 -10.92
N VAL A 57 6.19 -2.84 -9.92
CA VAL A 57 6.76 -3.40 -8.70
C VAL A 57 6.03 -4.68 -8.37
N ASP A 58 6.75 -5.74 -8.06
CA ASP A 58 6.15 -6.99 -7.56
C ASP A 58 5.60 -6.79 -6.15
N GLY A 59 4.45 -7.39 -5.87
CA GLY A 59 3.69 -7.19 -4.64
C GLY A 59 2.91 -8.43 -4.21
N PRO A 60 3.01 -8.85 -2.93
CA PRO A 60 2.24 -9.97 -2.43
C PRO A 60 0.78 -9.57 -2.19
N LEU A 61 -0.08 -10.57 -2.36
CA LEU A 61 -1.44 -10.59 -1.87
C LEU A 61 -1.57 -11.73 -0.86
N ALA A 62 -2.38 -11.55 0.16
CA ALA A 62 -2.67 -12.55 1.19
C ALA A 62 -4.03 -12.30 1.85
N ARG A 63 -4.56 -13.29 2.60
CA ARG A 63 -5.80 -13.09 3.36
C ARG A 63 -5.62 -12.18 4.57
N THR A 64 -4.41 -12.13 5.14
CA THR A 64 -4.11 -11.35 6.35
C THR A 64 -2.88 -10.48 6.16
N VAL A 65 -2.75 -9.44 7.00
CA VAL A 65 -1.55 -8.59 7.03
C VAL A 65 -0.33 -9.35 7.54
N ASP A 66 -0.51 -10.34 8.43
CA ASP A 66 0.59 -11.16 8.96
C ASP A 66 1.21 -12.05 7.87
N ASP A 67 0.39 -12.61 6.99
CA ASP A 67 0.88 -13.36 5.81
C ASP A 67 1.64 -12.45 4.84
N LEU A 68 1.18 -11.19 4.65
CA LEU A 68 1.93 -10.20 3.86
C LEU A 68 3.26 -9.85 4.53
N ARG A 69 3.29 -9.77 5.86
CA ARG A 69 4.50 -9.49 6.65
C ARG A 69 5.53 -10.59 6.41
N LEU A 70 5.11 -11.86 6.49
CA LEU A 70 5.97 -13.01 6.20
C LEU A 70 6.51 -12.97 4.76
N ALA A 71 5.64 -12.74 3.77
CA ALA A 71 6.07 -12.62 2.38
C ALA A 71 7.05 -11.47 2.17
N TYR A 72 6.82 -10.34 2.83
CA TYR A 72 7.72 -9.19 2.78
C TYR A 72 9.10 -9.52 3.34
N GLU A 73 9.20 -10.20 4.49
CA GLU A 73 10.48 -10.60 5.09
C GLU A 73 11.31 -11.49 4.16
N VAL A 74 10.65 -12.36 3.40
CA VAL A 74 11.31 -13.28 2.46
C VAL A 74 11.76 -12.58 1.18
N LEU A 75 10.96 -11.66 0.65
CA LEU A 75 11.19 -11.03 -0.66
C LEU A 75 12.04 -9.76 -0.58
N ALA A 76 12.09 -9.12 0.59
CA ALA A 76 12.78 -7.85 0.77
C ALA A 76 14.30 -8.02 0.83
N GLY A 77 15.02 -7.30 -0.02
CA GLY A 77 16.48 -7.27 0.01
C GLY A 77 17.09 -7.00 -1.35
N ALA A 78 18.41 -6.89 -1.38
CA ALA A 78 19.16 -6.82 -2.62
C ALA A 78 19.30 -8.21 -3.26
N ASP A 79 19.35 -8.23 -4.59
CA ASP A 79 19.65 -9.42 -5.38
C ASP A 79 20.70 -9.04 -6.43
N PRO A 80 21.82 -9.78 -6.56
CA PRO A 80 22.84 -9.50 -7.57
C PRO A 80 22.33 -9.49 -9.01
N ARG A 81 21.20 -10.14 -9.29
CA ARG A 81 20.58 -10.21 -10.62
C ARG A 81 19.76 -8.98 -10.95
N ASP A 82 19.36 -8.20 -9.95
CA ASP A 82 18.63 -6.96 -10.12
C ASP A 82 19.34 -5.79 -9.40
N PRO A 83 20.12 -4.97 -10.12
CA PRO A 83 20.85 -3.86 -9.53
C PRO A 83 19.94 -2.73 -8.99
N ARG A 84 18.63 -2.80 -9.24
CA ARG A 84 17.65 -1.84 -8.69
C ARG A 84 17.19 -2.22 -7.28
N ALA A 85 17.42 -3.47 -6.88
CA ALA A 85 17.07 -3.97 -5.56
C ALA A 85 18.01 -3.41 -4.49
N VAL A 86 17.46 -2.64 -3.55
CA VAL A 86 18.25 -1.87 -2.57
C VAL A 86 18.44 -2.67 -1.29
N PRO A 87 19.66 -2.75 -0.71
CA PRO A 87 19.96 -3.51 0.50
C PRO A 87 19.49 -2.79 1.77
N VAL A 88 18.19 -2.47 1.87
CA VAL A 88 17.59 -1.88 3.07
C VAL A 88 17.12 -3.01 3.98
N PRO A 89 17.39 -2.99 5.30
CA PRO A 89 16.80 -3.95 6.24
C PRO A 89 15.25 -3.99 6.15
N PRO A 90 14.61 -5.16 6.36
CA PRO A 90 13.14 -5.28 6.32
C PRO A 90 12.45 -4.44 7.39
N TYR A 91 13.09 -4.27 8.54
CA TYR A 91 12.59 -3.43 9.62
C TYR A 91 13.68 -2.47 10.08
N GLY A 92 13.25 -1.25 10.40
CA GLY A 92 14.07 -0.30 11.14
C GLY A 92 13.71 -0.34 12.63
N GLU A 93 14.25 0.63 13.36
CA GLU A 93 13.92 0.83 14.77
C GLU A 93 12.41 1.00 14.98
N PRO A 94 11.83 0.36 16.02
CA PRO A 94 10.45 0.61 16.40
C PRO A 94 10.20 2.09 16.65
N LEU A 95 9.02 2.57 16.25
CA LEU A 95 8.65 3.96 16.49
C LEU A 95 8.38 4.17 17.98
N GLY A 96 9.28 4.89 18.67
CA GLY A 96 9.09 5.30 20.06
C GLY A 96 8.15 6.49 20.24
N ARG A 97 7.24 6.74 19.28
CA ARG A 97 6.32 7.87 19.30
C ARG A 97 4.96 7.48 18.70
N PRO A 98 3.89 8.19 19.10
CA PRO A 98 2.57 8.03 18.50
C PRO A 98 2.59 8.15 16.97
N LEU A 99 1.83 7.28 16.31
CA LEU A 99 1.60 7.36 14.86
C LEU A 99 0.75 8.58 14.51
N LYS A 100 1.20 9.34 13.51
CA LYS A 100 0.41 10.40 12.86
C LYS A 100 -0.13 9.86 11.55
N VAL A 101 -1.45 9.80 11.42
CA VAL A 101 -2.11 9.30 10.21
C VAL A 101 -2.79 10.46 9.50
N ALA A 102 -2.42 10.69 8.24
CA ALA A 102 -3.14 11.59 7.35
C ALA A 102 -4.23 10.81 6.61
N MET A 103 -5.41 11.40 6.48
CA MET A 103 -6.56 10.80 5.80
C MET A 103 -6.98 11.68 4.63
N VAL A 104 -7.11 11.07 3.45
CA VAL A 104 -7.60 11.72 2.24
C VAL A 104 -8.70 10.84 1.64
N THR A 105 -9.91 11.36 1.53
CA THR A 105 -11.07 10.61 1.01
C THR A 105 -11.32 10.81 -0.48
N ASP A 106 -10.67 11.80 -1.10
CA ASP A 106 -10.83 12.11 -2.52
C ASP A 106 -9.51 12.70 -3.06
N PRO A 107 -8.48 11.85 -3.27
CA PRO A 107 -7.16 12.32 -3.65
C PRO A 107 -7.10 12.91 -5.06
N GLY A 108 -8.02 12.54 -5.95
CA GLY A 108 -8.08 13.05 -7.33
C GLY A 108 -9.01 14.25 -7.51
N GLY A 109 -9.86 14.56 -6.52
CA GLY A 109 -10.88 15.61 -6.66
C GLY A 109 -11.97 15.28 -7.68
N HIS A 110 -12.11 14.02 -8.07
CA HIS A 110 -13.07 13.55 -9.08
C HIS A 110 -14.32 12.92 -8.45
N GLY A 111 -14.43 12.97 -7.12
CA GLY A 111 -15.48 12.30 -6.39
C GLY A 111 -15.16 10.84 -6.10
N VAL A 112 -15.72 10.34 -4.99
CA VAL A 112 -15.57 8.97 -4.52
C VAL A 112 -16.93 8.46 -4.09
N HIS A 113 -17.25 7.22 -4.47
CA HIS A 113 -18.53 6.59 -4.16
C HIS A 113 -18.82 6.65 -2.64
N PRO A 114 -20.05 6.97 -2.19
CA PRO A 114 -20.36 7.18 -0.78
C PRO A 114 -20.00 5.99 0.13
N VAL A 115 -20.13 4.76 -0.36
CA VAL A 115 -19.74 3.55 0.40
C VAL A 115 -18.23 3.52 0.68
N VAL A 116 -17.41 3.84 -0.32
CA VAL A 116 -15.94 3.85 -0.17
C VAL A 116 -15.53 4.98 0.78
N ARG A 117 -16.14 6.17 0.64
CA ARG A 117 -15.89 7.30 1.55
C ARG A 117 -16.19 6.93 3.01
N ARG A 118 -17.33 6.28 3.26
CA ARG A 118 -17.70 5.81 4.61
C ARG A 118 -16.72 4.77 5.14
N ALA A 119 -16.32 3.80 4.32
CA ALA A 119 -15.35 2.78 4.74
C ALA A 119 -14.01 3.39 5.18
N VAL A 120 -13.49 4.37 4.43
CA VAL A 120 -12.25 5.09 4.80
C VAL A 120 -12.44 5.91 6.08
N GLN A 121 -13.60 6.54 6.28
CA GLN A 121 -13.94 7.25 7.52
C GLN A 121 -13.97 6.30 8.73
N SER A 122 -14.64 5.16 8.62
CA SER A 122 -14.68 4.16 9.69
C SER A 122 -13.30 3.62 10.04
N ALA A 123 -12.41 3.42 9.05
CA ALA A 123 -11.04 3.02 9.30
C ALA A 123 -10.24 4.08 10.07
N ALA A 124 -10.44 5.37 9.76
CA ALA A 124 -9.78 6.46 10.48
C ALA A 124 -10.26 6.59 11.93
N GLU A 125 -11.56 6.37 12.17
CA GLU A 125 -12.12 6.32 13.52
C GLU A 125 -11.53 5.17 14.32
N ALA A 126 -11.45 3.97 13.74
CA ALA A 126 -10.82 2.81 14.37
C ALA A 126 -9.35 3.06 14.74
N LEU A 127 -8.58 3.74 13.88
CA LEU A 127 -7.19 4.13 14.17
C LEU A 127 -7.10 5.15 15.30
N ARG A 128 -8.01 6.13 15.34
CA ARG A 128 -8.08 7.11 16.42
C ARG A 128 -8.39 6.43 17.75
N ASP A 129 -9.34 5.50 17.76
CA ASP A 129 -9.74 4.77 18.97
C ASP A 129 -8.65 3.80 19.45
N ALA A 130 -7.88 3.22 18.54
CA ALA A 130 -6.69 2.45 18.91
C ALA A 130 -5.62 3.34 19.57
N ALA A 131 -5.37 4.54 19.01
CA ALA A 131 -4.40 5.48 19.56
C ALA A 131 -4.78 6.02 20.94
N THR A 132 -6.09 6.23 21.21
CA THR A 132 -6.56 6.63 22.54
C THR A 132 -6.40 5.51 23.57
N ARG A 133 -6.68 4.26 23.21
CA ARG A 133 -6.45 3.09 24.09
C ARG A 133 -4.96 2.89 24.42
N CYS A 134 -4.06 3.21 23.50
CA CYS A 134 -2.61 3.11 23.73
C CYS A 134 -2.04 4.32 24.51
N GLY A 135 -2.85 5.32 24.89
CA GLY A 135 -2.39 6.50 25.64
C GLY A 135 -1.64 7.54 24.80
N GLU A 136 -1.74 7.47 23.47
CA GLU A 136 -0.85 8.17 22.53
C GLU A 136 -1.55 9.22 21.64
N GLY A 137 -2.86 9.43 21.81
CA GLY A 137 -3.66 10.25 20.90
C GLY A 137 -3.37 11.76 20.93
N ARG A 138 -2.61 12.27 19.95
CA ARG A 138 -2.63 13.69 19.56
C ARG A 138 -3.20 13.82 18.14
N THR A 139 -4.47 14.19 18.04
CA THR A 139 -5.14 14.45 16.75
C THR A 139 -4.67 15.79 16.18
N TYR A 140 -4.06 15.79 14.99
CA TYR A 140 -3.85 17.02 14.24
C TYR A 140 -5.13 17.36 13.45
N ARG A 141 -5.93 18.30 13.97
CA ARG A 141 -6.99 18.97 13.20
C ARG A 141 -6.35 20.04 12.33
N GLY A 142 -5.94 19.68 11.13
CA GLY A 142 -5.34 20.65 10.21
C GLY A 142 -5.50 20.26 8.75
N TRP A 143 -6.74 20.02 8.31
CA TRP A 143 -7.10 20.03 6.90
C TRP A 143 -8.48 20.68 6.75
N ARG A 144 -8.51 21.88 6.15
CA ARG A 144 -9.75 22.47 5.64
C ARG A 144 -10.01 21.82 4.29
N THR A 145 -11.23 21.32 4.09
CA THR A 145 -11.74 21.06 2.74
C THR A 145 -11.64 22.37 1.95
N PRO A 146 -11.14 22.37 0.69
CA PRO A 146 -11.31 23.52 -0.19
C PRO A 146 -12.80 23.84 -0.23
N SER A 147 -13.18 25.04 0.21
CA SER A 147 -14.56 25.50 0.07
C SER A 147 -14.91 25.50 -1.41
N THR A 148 -15.98 24.81 -1.78
CA THR A 148 -16.60 24.92 -3.10
C THR A 148 -16.77 26.41 -3.43
N PRO A 149 -16.28 26.92 -4.56
CA PRO A 149 -16.59 28.30 -4.94
C PRO A 149 -18.10 28.40 -5.13
N THR A 150 -18.76 29.20 -4.30
CA THR A 150 -20.12 29.63 -4.54
C THR A 150 -20.13 30.39 -5.86
N ALA A 151 -20.82 29.84 -6.87
CA ALA A 151 -21.12 30.56 -8.09
C ALA A 151 -21.93 31.82 -7.71
N GLY A 152 -21.32 32.98 -7.92
CA GLY A 152 -21.99 34.28 -7.97
C GLY A 152 -22.15 34.70 -9.42
#